data_AF-X1VMG9-F1
#
_entry.id   AF-X1VMG9-F1
#
_cell.length_a   1.000
_cell.length_b   1.000
_cell.length_c   1.000
_cell.angle_alpha   90.00
_cell.angle_beta   90.00
_cell.angle_gamma   90.00
#
_symmetry.space_group_name_H-M   'P 1'
#
loop_
_entity.id
_entity.type
_entity.pdbx_description
1 polymer ?
#
loop_
_entity_poly.entity_id
_entity_poly.type
_entity_poly.pdbx_seq_one_letter_code
_entity_poly.pdbx_strand_id
1 'polypeptide(L)' 'MNITSIEVIRPGVAAVGVLPGEKIELTYGDTLKVNVSFDYRGLAMETVLEGAIGKLHAFPTEWLEVLLKSGTTIDI' A
#
# COMPACT_ATOMS: atom_id res chain seq x y z
N MET A 1 3.77 -16.73 -6.76
CA MET A 1 3.23 -15.44 -7.25
C MET A 1 4.34 -14.41 -7.17
N ASN A 2 4.53 -13.62 -8.23
CA ASN A 2 5.54 -12.58 -8.31
C ASN A 2 4.90 -11.26 -8.75
N ILE A 3 5.31 -10.14 -8.15
CA ILE A 3 4.98 -8.81 -8.67
C ILE A 3 5.79 -8.59 -9.93
N THR A 4 5.12 -8.35 -11.06
CA THR A 4 5.76 -8.17 -12.37
C THR A 4 5.89 -6.71 -12.74
N SER A 5 4.97 -5.85 -12.28
CA SER A 5 5.16 -4.40 -12.33
C SER A 5 4.31 -3.69 -11.28
N ILE A 6 4.76 -2.50 -10.91
CA ILE A 6 4.02 -1.54 -10.09
C ILE A 6 4.01 -0.24 -10.88
N GLU A 7 2.84 0.38 -11.01
CA GLU A 7 2.62 1.58 -11.82
C GLU A 7 1.78 2.59 -11.04
N VAL A 8 2.13 3.86 -11.15
CA VAL A 8 1.28 4.97 -10.69
C VAL A 8 0.75 5.71 -11.90
N ILE A 9 -0.57 5.74 -12.02
CA ILE A 9 -1.28 6.45 -13.07
C ILE A 9 -1.80 7.75 -12.48
N ARG A 10 -1.28 8.88 -12.96
CA ARG A 10 -1.72 10.21 -12.53
C ARG A 10 -2.65 10.81 -13.60
N PRO A 11 -3.74 11.48 -13.23
CA PRO A 11 -4.64 12.09 -14.19
C PRO A 11 -3.89 13.05 -15.13
N GLY A 12 -4.00 12.84 -16.45
CA GLY A 12 -3.35 13.69 -17.45
C GLY A 12 -1.84 13.47 -17.65
N VAL A 13 -1.24 12.47 -16.99
CA VAL A 13 0.19 12.12 -17.13
C VAL A 13 0.32 10.63 -17.48
N ALA A 14 1.38 10.28 -18.23
CA ALA A 14 1.71 8.88 -18.51
C ALA A 14 1.98 8.11 -17.20
N ALA A 15 1.63 6.82 -17.20
CA ALA A 15 1.88 5.93 -16.07
C ALA A 15 3.39 5.86 -15.76
N VAL A 16 3.75 6.00 -14.49
CA VAL A 16 5.14 5.91 -14.02
C VAL A 16 5.36 4.54 -13.41
N GLY A 17 6.29 3.77 -14.00
CA GLY A 17 6.73 2.50 -13.44
C GLY A 17 7.50 2.70 -12.13
N VAL A 18 7.23 1.85 -11.16
CA VAL A 18 7.84 1.88 -9.81
C VAL A 18 8.68 0.63 -9.65
N LEU A 19 9.92 0.80 -9.21
CA LEU A 19 10.78 -0.33 -8.89
C LEU A 19 10.34 -0.98 -7.56
N PRO A 20 10.39 -2.32 -7.46
CA PRO A 20 10.06 -3.01 -6.22
C PRO A 20 10.95 -2.52 -5.05
N GLY A 21 10.33 -2.23 -3.90
CA GLY A 21 11.03 -1.78 -2.69
C GLY A 21 11.25 -0.27 -2.59
N GLU A 22 10.96 0.50 -3.64
CA GLU A 22 11.02 1.96 -3.62
C GLU A 22 9.81 2.55 -2.88
N LYS A 23 10.05 3.68 -2.18
CA LYS A 23 8.97 4.50 -1.66
C LYS A 23 8.39 5.34 -2.79
N ILE A 24 7.08 5.30 -2.95
CA ILE A 24 6.38 6.18 -3.89
C ILE A 24 5.33 7.03 -3.18
N GLU A 25 5.36 8.33 -3.45
CA GLU A 25 4.33 9.25 -3.00
C GLU A 25 3.12 9.19 -3.94
N LEU A 26 1.95 9.01 -3.34
CA LEU A 26 0.66 9.02 -4.01
C LEU A 26 -0.09 10.29 -3.64
N THR A 27 -0.64 10.97 -4.64
CA THR A 27 -1.51 12.13 -4.45
C THR A 27 -2.97 11.72 -4.59
N TYR A 28 -3.88 12.49 -4.00
CA TYR A 28 -5.31 12.26 -4.17
C TYR A 28 -5.71 12.33 -5.66
N GLY A 29 -6.38 11.29 -6.13
CA GLY A 29 -6.73 11.12 -7.55
C GLY A 29 -5.74 10.28 -8.36
N ASP A 30 -4.58 9.93 -7.79
CA ASP A 30 -3.67 8.96 -8.40
C ASP A 30 -4.23 7.53 -8.26
N THR A 31 -3.95 6.69 -9.26
CA THR A 31 -4.26 5.26 -9.23
C THR A 31 -2.96 4.47 -9.10
N LEU A 32 -2.83 3.67 -8.04
CA LEU A 32 -1.77 2.67 -7.91
C LEU A 32 -2.24 1.35 -8.53
N LYS A 33 -1.49 0.85 -9.51
CA LYS A 33 -1.74 -0.43 -10.16
C LYS A 33 -0.59 -1.39 -9.89
N VAL A 34 -0.91 -2.57 -9.37
CA VAL A 34 0.06 -3.65 -9.11
C VAL A 34 -0.29 -4.83 -10.02
N ASN A 35 0.64 -5.20 -10.90
CA ASN A 35 0.50 -6.36 -11.76
C ASN A 35 1.25 -7.53 -11.11
N VAL A 36 0.55 -8.66 -10.95
CA VAL A 36 1.10 -9.89 -10.39
C VAL A 36 0.94 -11.02 -11.40
N SER A 37 1.92 -11.91 -11.44
CA SER A 37 1.86 -13.15 -12.21
C SER A 37 2.12 -14.34 -11.31
N PHE A 38 1.57 -15.49 -11.67
CA PHE A 38 1.88 -16.73 -10.99
C PHE A 38 1.94 -17.85 -12.02
N ASP A 39 3.03 -18.60 -11.98
CA ASP A 39 3.14 -19.87 -12.69
C ASP A 39 2.70 -20.98 -11.73
N TYR A 40 1.79 -21.84 -12.19
CA TYR A 40 1.22 -22.90 -11.36
C TYR A 40 1.03 -24.19 -12.15
N ARG A 41 1.49 -25.33 -11.59
CA ARG A 41 1.48 -26.65 -12.24
C ARG A 41 1.15 -27.80 -11.26
N GLY A 42 0.17 -27.63 -10.37
CA GLY A 42 -0.14 -28.61 -9.30
C GLY A 42 -1.63 -28.75 -8.94
N LEU A 43 -1.92 -29.39 -7.79
CA LEU A 43 -3.25 -29.44 -7.14
C LEU A 43 -3.41 -28.28 -6.15
N ALA A 44 -4.62 -27.67 -6.14
CA ALA A 44 -4.93 -26.26 -5.79
C ALA A 44 -3.93 -25.49 -4.88
N MET A 45 -3.62 -24.23 -5.23
CA MET A 45 -2.75 -23.32 -4.45
C MET A 45 -3.52 -22.08 -3.98
N GLU A 46 -3.23 -21.66 -2.75
CA GLU A 46 -3.62 -20.35 -2.20
C GLU A 46 -2.38 -19.46 -2.06
N THR A 47 -2.51 -18.18 -2.38
CA THR A 47 -1.44 -17.18 -2.24
C THR A 47 -2.06 -15.83 -1.89
N VAL A 48 -1.35 -15.02 -1.09
CA VAL A 48 -1.84 -13.75 -0.55
C VAL A 48 -0.95 -12.61 -1.03
N LEU A 49 -1.57 -11.56 -1.57
CA LEU A 49 -0.92 -10.29 -1.90
C LEU A 49 -1.31 -9.26 -0.83
N GLU A 50 -0.34 -8.85 -0.03
CA GLU A 50 -0.55 -7.81 0.97
C GLU A 50 -0.18 -6.44 0.38
N GLY A 51 -1.11 -5.49 0.47
CA GLY A 51 -0.91 -4.11 0.03
C GLY A 51 -1.36 -3.15 1.11
N ALA A 52 -0.52 -2.17 1.43
CA ALA A 52 -0.84 -1.10 2.37
C ALA A 52 -0.71 0.25 1.65
N ILE A 53 -1.78 1.05 1.67
CA ILE A 53 -1.77 2.45 1.21
C ILE A 53 -1.97 3.32 2.45
N GLY A 54 -0.88 3.94 2.91
CA GLY A 54 -0.88 4.78 4.09
C GLY A 54 -0.38 6.18 3.78
N LYS A 55 -0.93 7.19 4.47
CA LYS A 55 -0.35 8.54 4.51
C LYS A 55 0.90 8.45 5.37
N LEU A 56 2.09 8.77 4.84
CA LEU A 56 3.23 9.17 5.66
C LEU A 56 2.95 10.57 6.22
N HIS A 57 1.87 10.73 6.99
CA HIS A 57 1.91 11.69 8.07
C HIS A 57 2.48 10.91 9.23
N ALA A 58 3.46 11.49 9.92
CA ALA A 58 3.69 11.16 11.31
C ALA A 58 2.31 10.95 11.95
N PHE A 59 2.03 9.71 12.37
CA PHE A 59 0.95 9.47 13.33
C PHE A 59 1.09 10.60 14.35
N PRO A 60 0.09 11.48 14.53
CA PRO A 60 0.31 12.59 15.43
C PRO A 60 0.41 11.94 16.82
N THR A 61 1.63 11.73 17.30
CA THR A 61 1.87 10.97 18.53
C THR A 61 1.40 11.77 19.74
N GLU A 62 1.31 13.10 19.61
CA GLU A 62 0.95 13.98 20.70
C GLU A 62 -0.48 13.75 21.23
N TRP A 63 -1.50 13.65 20.37
CA TRP A 63 -2.87 13.37 20.81
C TRP A 63 -3.10 11.88 21.14
N LEU A 64 -2.35 10.97 20.53
CA LEU A 64 -2.39 9.53 20.86
C LEU A 64 -1.76 9.22 22.22
N GLU A 65 -0.67 9.89 22.59
CA GLU A 65 -0.10 9.79 23.94
C GLU A 65 -1.08 10.27 25.00
N VAL A 66 -1.84 11.33 24.71
CA VAL A 66 -2.91 11.82 25.60
C VAL A 66 -4.02 10.79 25.73
N LEU A 67 -4.45 10.16 24.62
CA LEU A 67 -5.52 9.15 24.60
C LEU A 67 -5.11 7.81 25.25
N LEU A 68 -3.84 7.42 25.10
CA LEU A 68 -3.27 6.23 25.76
C LEU A 68 -3.11 6.47 27.27
N LYS A 69 -2.70 7.68 27.69
CA LYS A 69 -2.64 8.06 29.12
C LYS A 69 -4.03 8.17 29.74
N SER A 70 -5.07 8.51 28.97
CA SER A 70 -6.46 8.54 29.45
C SER A 70 -7.15 7.18 29.44
N GLY A 71 -6.45 6.10 29.07
CA GLY A 71 -7.00 4.74 29.07
C GLY A 71 -8.16 4.54 28.08
N THR A 72 -8.20 5.36 27.03
CA THR A 72 -9.29 5.33 26.05
C THR A 72 -8.98 4.27 24.99
N THR A 73 -9.80 3.22 24.94
CA THR A 73 -9.74 2.21 23.87
C THR A 73 -10.30 2.80 22.58
N ILE A 74 -9.48 2.84 21.53
CA ILE A 74 -9.89 3.24 20.18
C ILE A 74 -10.01 1.97 19.37
N ASP A 75 -11.22 1.66 18.91
CA ASP A 75 -11.44 0.58 17.94
C ASP A 75 -11.18 1.16 16.55
N ILE A 76 -10.25 0.55 15.81
CA ILE A 76 -9.77 1.02 14.49
C ILE A 76 -10.31 0.08 13.41
#